data_AF-A0A5E4NSG3-F1
#
_entry.id   AF-A0A5E4NSG3-F1
#
_cell.length_a   1.000
_cell.length_b   1.000
_cell.length_c   1.000
_cell.angle_alpha   90.00
_cell.angle_beta   90.00
_cell.angle_gamma   90.00
#
_symmetry.space_group_name_H-M   'P 1'
#
loop_
_entity.id
_entity.type
_entity.pdbx_description
1 polymer ?
#
loop_
_entity_poly.entity_id
_entity_poly.type
_entity_poly.pdbx_seq_one_letter_code
_entity_poly.pdbx_strand_id
1 'polypeptide(L)'
;MYLAEVEISSRRGRPIKLTEAVEINKGNGKVERRNVSLYDIHTIRVSGITALLEAGLPPDLVMRLAGHSTIAMTMYYNKPSASALNAKLSAVMKKAGYDLDSVNLTRERLESISAFLVNSRPEEDRADLHLLQEISGRGDGSVEVMAHGICPGGDCSTGGVYLKNEQIGYAPVPRRLACSLCRYRLTGPMFLPGLVGNANRLIFELHRKGQEIGTLNNEIRSSRLTNSEAALKRCRVNSLYRETGAICEEWAAEVIYVRKAETMLSEFLDSNVDQASSDELLPIISSEARAEVRIRFEQKSEFALLQSIVESADSWQIFSCETANIEHQEILNEILAANNIDPFLLRLSGKMRDKSAILIGRAIVKAVPDDCFESLREPKGLKSFGMVAHLLQEAAVIAQSKAEDMSADASLVQFLNDKF
;
A
#
# COMPACT_ATOMS: atom_id res chain seq x y z
N MET A 1 38.68 -5.84 36.74
CA MET A 1 38.64 -7.02 35.86
C MET A 1 38.82 -6.51 34.44
N TYR A 2 40.01 -6.68 33.86
CA TYR A 2 40.30 -6.25 32.49
C TYR A 2 39.61 -7.24 31.53
N LEU A 3 38.69 -6.77 30.69
CA LEU A 3 38.10 -7.55 29.60
C LEU A 3 39.17 -7.67 28.51
N ALA A 4 39.68 -8.88 28.26
CA ALA A 4 40.58 -9.14 27.14
C ALA A 4 39.81 -9.09 25.81
N GLU A 5 40.49 -8.77 24.71
CA GLU A 5 39.92 -8.93 23.37
C GLU A 5 39.72 -10.43 23.10
N VAL A 6 38.47 -10.83 22.91
CA VAL A 6 38.11 -12.22 22.61
C VAL A 6 37.43 -12.24 21.25
N GLU A 7 38.12 -12.83 20.27
CA GLU A 7 37.57 -13.18 18.97
C GLU A 7 37.15 -14.65 18.98
N ILE A 8 35.88 -14.91 18.67
CA ILE A 8 35.36 -16.28 18.55
C ILE A 8 34.95 -16.51 17.10
N SER A 9 35.38 -17.64 16.53
CA SER A 9 34.97 -18.06 15.19
C SER A 9 33.59 -18.72 15.23
N SER A 10 32.66 -18.20 14.42
CA SER A 10 31.34 -18.83 14.22
C SER A 10 31.44 -20.17 13.48
N ARG A 11 30.44 -21.04 13.62
CA ARG A 11 30.24 -22.25 12.79
C ARG A 11 30.26 -21.97 11.27
N ARG A 12 30.06 -20.71 10.85
CA ARG A 12 30.15 -20.23 9.45
C ARG A 12 31.46 -19.49 9.13
N GLY A 13 32.49 -19.58 9.97
CA GLY A 13 33.81 -18.99 9.71
C GLY A 13 33.91 -17.47 9.82
N ARG A 14 32.84 -16.77 10.24
CA ARG A 14 32.89 -15.32 10.48
C ARG A 14 33.48 -15.01 11.86
N PRO A 15 34.45 -14.07 11.96
CA PRO A 15 34.96 -13.61 13.25
C PRO A 15 33.88 -12.78 13.95
N ILE A 16 33.54 -13.14 15.18
CA ILE A 16 32.61 -12.37 16.03
C ILE A 16 33.45 -11.59 17.03
N LYS A 17 33.35 -10.26 16.96
CA LYS A 17 33.97 -9.34 17.91
C LYS A 17 33.03 -9.12 19.09
N LEU A 18 33.47 -9.39 20.31
CA LEU A 18 32.64 -9.28 21.53
C LEU A 18 32.86 -7.97 22.29
N THR A 19 34.02 -7.35 22.12
CA THR A 19 34.44 -6.15 22.84
C THR A 19 35.01 -5.11 21.87
N GLU A 20 34.76 -3.84 22.14
CA GLU A 20 35.38 -2.72 21.43
C GLU A 20 36.14 -1.83 22.42
N ALA A 21 37.33 -1.39 22.03
CA ALA A 21 38.13 -0.46 22.81
C ALA A 21 37.62 0.96 22.59
N VAL A 22 37.04 1.56 23.63
CA VAL A 22 36.56 2.94 23.60
C VAL A 22 37.55 3.83 24.38
N GLU A 23 37.97 4.93 23.77
CA GLU A 23 38.82 5.94 24.41
C GLU A 23 37.93 6.91 25.20
N ILE A 24 38.00 6.85 26.53
CA ILE A 24 37.20 7.71 27.41
C ILE A 24 38.07 8.85 27.91
N ASN A 25 37.67 10.07 27.59
CA ASN A 25 38.37 11.29 28.00
C ASN A 25 37.86 11.72 29.39
N LYS A 26 38.68 11.58 30.43
CA LYS A 26 38.26 11.83 31.84
C LYS A 26 38.45 13.28 32.30
N GLY A 27 38.76 14.21 31.40
CA GLY A 27 39.22 15.56 31.76
C GLY A 27 40.65 15.54 32.34
N ASN A 28 41.35 16.68 32.24
CA ASN A 28 42.78 16.84 32.54
C ASN A 28 43.77 16.13 31.57
N GLY A 29 43.39 15.92 30.31
CA GLY A 29 44.32 15.45 29.26
C GLY A 29 44.79 14.00 29.41
N LYS A 30 44.15 13.20 30.29
CA LYS A 30 44.41 11.76 30.43
C LYS A 30 43.37 10.97 29.62
N VAL A 31 43.85 10.25 28.61
CA VAL A 31 43.07 9.31 27.79
C VAL A 31 43.24 7.91 28.38
N GLU A 32 42.14 7.25 28.75
CA GLU A 32 42.14 5.87 29.23
C GLU A 32 41.42 4.98 28.22
N ARG A 33 42.10 3.92 27.76
CA ARG A 33 41.49 2.89 26.90
C ARG A 33 40.72 1.90 27.77
N ARG A 34 39.41 1.81 27.54
CA ARG A 34 38.55 0.86 28.23
C ARG A 34 37.82 -0.02 27.23
N ASN A 35 37.91 -1.32 27.41
CA ASN A 35 37.16 -2.28 26.61
C ASN A 35 35.71 -2.30 27.10
N VAL A 36 34.78 -2.05 26.18
CA VAL A 36 33.33 -2.06 26.41
C VAL A 36 32.75 -3.29 25.70
N SER A 37 31.80 -3.97 26.34
CA SER A 37 31.08 -5.09 25.73
C SER A 37 30.13 -4.57 24.66
N LEU A 38 30.18 -5.15 23.46
CA LEU A 38 29.25 -4.81 22.37
C LEU A 38 27.83 -5.33 22.63
N TYR A 39 27.70 -6.33 23.50
CA TYR A 39 26.44 -6.98 23.82
C TYR A 39 26.24 -7.00 25.34
N ASP A 40 25.05 -6.66 25.81
CA ASP A 40 24.68 -6.86 27.21
C ASP A 40 24.21 -8.31 27.46
N ILE A 41 24.19 -8.70 28.74
CA ILE A 41 23.75 -10.03 29.16
C ILE A 41 22.29 -10.30 28.73
N HIS A 42 21.47 -9.25 28.65
CA HIS A 42 20.07 -9.34 28.26
C HIS A 42 19.92 -9.78 26.80
N THR A 43 20.67 -9.16 25.90
CA THR A 43 20.69 -9.42 24.45
C THR A 43 21.18 -10.84 24.16
N ILE A 44 22.21 -11.30 24.88
CA ILE A 44 22.70 -12.67 24.80
C ILE A 44 21.61 -13.66 25.25
N ARG A 45 20.89 -13.34 26.33
CA ARG A 45 19.78 -14.17 26.84
C ARG A 45 18.63 -14.27 25.84
N VAL A 46 18.21 -13.16 25.22
CA VAL A 46 17.16 -13.15 24.18
C VAL A 46 17.59 -14.02 23.00
N SER A 47 18.84 -13.86 22.54
CA SER A 47 19.39 -14.61 21.42
C SER A 47 19.48 -16.11 21.73
N GLY A 48 19.89 -16.48 22.95
CA GLY A 48 19.98 -17.87 23.40
C GLY A 48 18.60 -18.54 23.51
N ILE A 49 17.61 -17.85 24.07
CA ILE A 49 16.22 -18.35 24.14
C ILE A 49 15.66 -18.55 22.72
N THR A 50 15.86 -17.57 21.83
CA THR A 50 15.43 -17.65 20.43
C THR A 50 16.07 -18.85 19.73
N ALA A 51 17.37 -19.07 19.89
CA ALA A 51 18.08 -20.20 19.26
C ALA A 51 17.58 -21.57 19.76
N LEU A 52 17.23 -21.71 21.04
CA LEU A 52 16.67 -22.95 21.58
C LEU A 52 15.27 -23.23 21.00
N LEU A 53 14.43 -22.21 20.86
CA LEU A 53 13.11 -22.34 20.24
C LEU A 53 13.22 -22.66 18.74
N GLU A 54 14.15 -22.01 18.02
CA GLU A 54 14.41 -22.29 16.60
C GLU A 54 14.95 -23.71 16.38
N ALA A 55 15.74 -24.25 17.31
CA ALA A 55 16.19 -25.64 17.32
C ALA A 55 15.05 -26.65 17.58
N GLY A 56 13.82 -26.17 17.83
CA GLY A 56 12.63 -26.99 17.99
C GLY A 56 12.38 -27.46 19.42
N LEU A 57 13.05 -26.89 20.43
CA LEU A 57 12.75 -27.24 21.82
C LEU A 57 11.36 -26.72 22.20
N PRO A 58 10.54 -27.52 22.90
CA PRO A 58 9.24 -27.08 23.36
C PRO A 58 9.37 -25.89 24.34
N PRO A 59 8.49 -24.88 24.26
CA PRO A 59 8.55 -23.68 25.10
C PRO A 59 8.59 -23.94 26.61
N ASP A 60 8.00 -25.05 27.08
CA ASP A 60 8.03 -25.45 28.49
C ASP A 60 9.46 -25.79 28.98
N LEU A 61 10.26 -26.47 28.15
CA LEU A 61 11.65 -26.78 28.49
C LEU A 61 12.51 -25.53 28.45
N VAL A 62 12.31 -24.66 27.44
CA VAL A 62 13.04 -23.40 27.34
C VAL A 62 12.71 -22.46 28.51
N MET A 63 11.45 -22.45 28.96
CA MET A 63 11.02 -21.71 30.16
C MET A 63 11.76 -22.18 31.41
N ARG A 64 11.88 -23.51 31.61
CA ARG A 64 12.63 -24.08 32.75
C ARG A 64 14.12 -23.74 32.67
N LEU A 65 14.71 -23.76 31.49
CA LEU A 65 16.12 -23.39 31.27
C LEU A 65 16.38 -21.90 31.48
N ALA A 66 15.43 -21.04 31.08
CA ALA A 66 15.52 -19.59 31.28
C ALA A 66 15.14 -19.16 32.70
N GLY A 67 14.54 -20.03 33.52
CA GLY A 67 14.06 -19.70 34.85
C GLY A 67 12.89 -18.71 34.83
N HIS A 68 12.04 -18.76 33.81
CA HIS A 68 10.84 -17.93 33.73
C HIS A 68 9.67 -18.58 34.47
N SER A 69 8.89 -17.78 35.19
CA SER A 69 7.71 -18.25 35.94
C SER A 69 6.50 -18.54 35.05
N THR A 70 6.47 -17.96 33.85
CA THR A 70 5.37 -18.13 32.89
C THR A 70 5.89 -18.31 31.47
N ILE A 71 5.14 -19.07 30.67
CA ILE A 71 5.45 -19.26 29.24
C ILE A 71 5.40 -17.94 28.46
N ALA A 72 4.53 -17.00 28.87
CA ALA A 72 4.39 -15.69 28.25
C ALA A 72 5.70 -14.89 28.28
N MET A 73 6.45 -14.93 29.39
CA MET A 73 7.77 -14.32 29.47
C MET A 73 8.75 -14.95 28.47
N THR A 74 8.68 -16.27 28.27
CA THR A 74 9.54 -16.97 27.31
C THR A 74 9.16 -16.66 25.86
N MET A 75 7.86 -16.57 25.56
CA MET A 75 7.35 -16.21 24.23
C MET A 75 7.62 -14.76 23.88
N TYR A 76 7.69 -13.84 24.85
CA TYR A 76 8.13 -12.46 24.62
C TYR A 76 9.57 -12.39 24.04
N TYR A 77 10.40 -13.40 24.32
CA TYR A 77 11.75 -13.52 23.79
C TYR A 77 11.82 -14.33 22.48
N ASN A 78 10.71 -14.88 22.00
CA ASN A 78 10.69 -15.56 20.72
C ASN A 78 10.65 -14.52 19.59
N LYS A 79 11.81 -14.16 19.06
CA LYS A 79 11.94 -13.33 17.86
C LYS A 79 12.42 -14.21 16.70
N PRO A 80 11.55 -15.08 16.14
CA PRO A 80 11.95 -15.94 15.04
C PRO A 80 12.50 -15.09 13.90
N SER A 81 13.61 -15.52 13.31
CA SER A 81 14.10 -14.86 12.10
C SER A 81 13.04 -14.94 11.00
N ALA A 82 12.80 -13.82 10.31
CA ALA A 82 11.81 -13.77 9.25
C ALA A 82 12.09 -14.79 8.13
N SER A 83 13.37 -15.04 7.83
CA SER A 83 13.80 -16.11 6.92
C SER A 83 13.31 -17.50 7.36
N ALA A 84 13.39 -17.83 8.66
CA ALA A 84 12.91 -19.12 9.18
C ALA A 84 11.36 -19.22 9.16
N LEU A 85 10.67 -18.11 9.42
CA LEU A 85 9.21 -18.01 9.28
C LEU A 85 8.78 -18.21 7.82
N ASN A 86 9.40 -17.49 6.88
CA ASN A 86 9.13 -17.59 5.46
C ASN A 86 9.40 -19.00 4.93
N ALA A 87 10.50 -19.65 5.34
CA ALA A 87 10.80 -21.02 4.94
C ALA A 87 9.73 -22.02 5.44
N LYS A 88 9.27 -21.89 6.69
CA LYS A 88 8.20 -22.73 7.25
C LYS A 88 6.87 -22.48 6.56
N LEU A 89 6.51 -21.23 6.35
CA LEU A 89 5.27 -20.83 5.69
C LEU A 89 5.25 -21.32 4.23
N SER A 90 6.35 -21.13 3.49
CA SER A 90 6.51 -21.62 2.12
C SER A 90 6.40 -23.15 2.05
N ALA A 91 7.01 -23.88 2.98
CA ALA A 91 6.88 -25.33 3.05
C ALA A 91 5.42 -25.79 3.33
N VAL A 92 4.68 -25.06 4.16
CA VAL A 92 3.26 -25.34 4.44
C VAL A 92 2.38 -25.00 3.23
N MET A 93 2.59 -23.85 2.61
CA MET A 93 1.84 -23.40 1.44
C MET A 93 2.07 -24.30 0.23
N LYS A 94 3.32 -24.75 0.01
CA LYS A 94 3.67 -25.75 -1.00
C LYS A 94 2.97 -27.09 -0.76
N LYS A 95 2.85 -27.53 0.50
CA LYS A 95 2.06 -28.72 0.87
C LYS A 95 0.56 -28.53 0.64
N ALA A 96 0.06 -27.30 0.74
CA ALA A 96 -1.32 -26.94 0.46
C ALA A 96 -1.60 -26.69 -1.03
N GLY A 97 -0.62 -26.90 -1.92
CA GLY A 97 -0.77 -26.73 -3.37
C GLY A 97 -0.63 -25.29 -3.86
N TYR A 98 -0.24 -24.35 -2.98
CA TYR A 98 0.08 -22.98 -3.36
C TYR A 98 1.56 -22.87 -3.66
N ASP A 99 1.91 -22.61 -4.93
CA ASP A 99 3.27 -22.32 -5.33
C ASP A 99 3.56 -20.83 -5.11
N LEU A 100 4.23 -20.51 -4.01
CA LEU A 100 4.64 -19.13 -3.71
C LEU A 100 5.83 -18.67 -4.57
N ASP A 101 6.54 -19.59 -5.23
CA ASP A 101 7.77 -19.30 -5.98
C ASP A 101 7.51 -18.73 -7.39
N SER A 102 6.27 -18.31 -7.70
CA SER A 102 5.88 -17.90 -9.06
C SER A 102 6.61 -16.64 -9.58
N VAL A 103 7.23 -15.85 -8.69
CA VAL A 103 8.09 -14.73 -9.09
C VAL A 103 9.52 -14.97 -8.60
N ASN A 104 10.24 -15.84 -9.32
CA ASN A 104 11.70 -15.91 -9.21
C ASN A 104 12.31 -14.60 -9.75
N LEU A 105 12.35 -13.57 -8.90
CA LEU A 105 13.19 -12.39 -9.06
C LEU A 105 14.65 -12.83 -8.89
N THR A 106 15.19 -13.50 -9.91
CA THR A 106 16.62 -13.78 -9.97
C THR A 106 17.39 -12.47 -9.99
N ARG A 107 18.59 -12.47 -9.40
CA ARG A 107 19.48 -11.31 -9.37
C ARG A 107 19.69 -10.70 -10.77
N GLU A 108 19.81 -11.54 -11.78
CA GLU A 108 19.95 -11.16 -13.19
C GLU A 108 18.73 -10.38 -13.72
N ARG A 109 17.51 -10.83 -13.39
CA ARG A 109 16.28 -10.11 -13.75
C ARG A 109 16.16 -8.80 -12.99
N LEU A 110 16.57 -8.78 -11.72
CA LEU A 110 16.59 -7.58 -10.90
C LEU A 110 17.53 -6.51 -11.47
N GLU A 111 18.72 -6.92 -11.91
CA GLU A 111 19.71 -6.04 -12.55
C GLU A 111 19.15 -5.47 -13.86
N SER A 112 18.45 -6.29 -14.66
CA SER A 112 17.79 -5.81 -15.90
C SER A 112 16.67 -4.81 -15.66
N ILE A 113 15.91 -4.95 -14.56
CA ILE A 113 14.78 -4.08 -14.23
C ILE A 113 15.25 -2.84 -13.44
N SER A 114 16.42 -2.89 -12.81
CA SER A 114 16.94 -1.82 -11.94
C SER A 114 17.04 -0.45 -12.62
N ALA A 115 17.31 -0.42 -13.93
CA ALA A 115 17.34 0.79 -14.73
C ALA A 115 15.96 1.50 -14.82
N PHE A 116 14.88 0.74 -14.65
CA PHE A 116 13.50 1.23 -14.68
C PHE A 116 12.94 1.50 -13.30
N LEU A 117 13.71 1.26 -12.24
CA LEU A 117 13.30 1.49 -10.86
C LEU A 117 13.87 2.81 -10.34
N VAL A 118 13.02 3.60 -9.71
CA VAL A 118 13.34 4.92 -9.17
C VAL A 118 12.75 5.08 -7.76
N ASN A 119 13.51 5.74 -6.91
CA ASN A 119 13.03 6.38 -5.69
C ASN A 119 13.26 7.89 -5.81
N SER A 120 12.27 8.70 -5.42
CA SER A 120 12.35 10.15 -5.54
C SER A 120 13.15 10.81 -4.42
N ARG A 121 13.56 10.06 -3.41
CA ARG A 121 14.41 10.52 -2.30
C ARG A 121 15.83 10.84 -2.78
N PRO A 122 16.54 11.73 -2.07
CA PRO A 122 17.97 11.96 -2.31
C PRO A 122 18.77 10.67 -2.22
N GLU A 123 19.87 10.58 -2.98
CA GLU A 123 20.69 9.37 -3.05
C GLU A 123 21.29 8.96 -1.69
N GLU A 124 21.53 9.93 -0.83
CA GLU A 124 22.05 9.73 0.53
C GLU A 124 21.00 9.07 1.45
N ASP A 125 19.72 9.29 1.16
CA ASP A 125 18.60 8.83 1.98
C ASP A 125 17.97 7.56 1.45
N ARG A 126 18.11 7.21 0.18
CA ARG A 126 17.56 5.96 -0.36
C ARG A 126 18.35 4.73 0.15
N ALA A 127 17.65 3.65 0.47
CA ALA A 127 18.24 2.35 0.81
C ALA A 127 17.66 1.23 -0.08
N ASP A 128 17.06 1.65 -1.18
CA ASP A 128 16.11 0.96 -2.04
C ASP A 128 16.76 -0.15 -2.87
N LEU A 129 17.65 0.21 -3.81
CA LEU A 129 18.34 -0.73 -4.70
C LEU A 129 19.34 -1.60 -3.95
N HIS A 130 20.03 -1.03 -2.96
CA HIS A 130 21.00 -1.76 -2.14
C HIS A 130 20.32 -2.89 -1.36
N LEU A 131 19.19 -2.61 -0.70
CA LEU A 131 18.44 -3.61 0.05
C LEU A 131 17.86 -4.70 -0.87
N LEU A 132 17.35 -4.29 -2.04
CA LEU A 132 16.83 -5.21 -3.05
C LEU A 132 17.92 -6.13 -3.62
N GLN A 133 19.15 -5.65 -3.81
CA GLN A 133 20.30 -6.43 -4.29
C GLN A 133 20.94 -7.30 -3.20
N GLU A 134 20.81 -6.91 -1.93
CA GLU A 134 21.40 -7.64 -0.83
C GLU A 134 20.61 -8.90 -0.45
N ILE A 135 19.28 -8.93 -0.59
CA ILE A 135 18.34 -10.06 -0.29
C ILE A 135 18.61 -10.75 1.09
N SER A 136 19.52 -10.21 1.89
CA SER A 136 20.15 -10.86 3.05
C SER A 136 20.38 -9.88 4.21
N GLY A 137 19.94 -8.62 4.08
CA GLY A 137 20.29 -7.54 5.01
C GLY A 137 19.07 -6.85 5.60
N ARG A 138 18.85 -7.01 6.91
CA ARG A 138 18.01 -6.19 7.82
C ARG A 138 16.49 -6.14 7.59
N GLY A 139 15.98 -6.48 6.41
CA GLY A 139 14.56 -6.74 6.17
C GLY A 139 14.17 -8.19 6.47
N ASP A 140 12.87 -8.47 6.55
CA ASP A 140 12.32 -9.83 6.69
C ASP A 140 12.67 -10.79 5.53
N GLY A 141 13.37 -10.28 4.51
CA GLY A 141 13.81 -11.03 3.33
C GLY A 141 12.66 -11.33 2.36
N SER A 142 11.46 -10.80 2.61
CA SER A 142 10.34 -10.89 1.68
C SER A 142 10.26 -9.60 0.87
N VAL A 143 10.60 -9.71 -0.42
CA VAL A 143 10.28 -8.66 -1.39
C VAL A 143 8.79 -8.72 -1.67
N GLU A 144 8.09 -7.61 -1.43
CA GLU A 144 6.68 -7.46 -1.76
C GLU A 144 6.53 -6.62 -3.03
N VAL A 145 5.91 -7.19 -4.05
CA VAL A 145 5.57 -6.47 -5.28
C VAL A 145 4.13 -5.98 -5.16
N MET A 146 3.96 -4.68 -4.95
CA MET A 146 2.66 -4.02 -4.92
C MET A 146 2.40 -3.41 -6.30
N ALA A 147 1.13 -3.14 -6.63
CA ALA A 147 0.81 -2.54 -7.93
C ALA A 147 1.28 -1.08 -8.09
N HIS A 148 1.71 -0.40 -7.01
CA HIS A 148 2.29 0.95 -7.03
C HIS A 148 3.83 0.96 -6.83
N GLY A 149 4.46 -0.20 -6.63
CA GLY A 149 5.91 -0.32 -6.48
C GLY A 149 6.36 -1.58 -5.73
N ILE A 150 7.66 -1.75 -5.61
CA ILE A 150 8.32 -2.86 -4.93
C ILE A 150 8.81 -2.39 -3.55
N CYS A 151 8.50 -3.18 -2.52
CA CYS A 151 9.10 -3.05 -1.20
C CYS A 151 10.16 -4.15 -1.03
N PRO A 152 11.45 -3.81 -0.86
CA PRO A 152 12.51 -4.79 -0.62
C PRO A 152 12.53 -5.37 0.81
N GLY A 153 11.41 -5.28 1.56
CA GLY A 153 11.31 -5.76 2.94
C GLY A 153 11.86 -4.80 4.01
N GLY A 154 11.90 -3.49 3.72
CA GLY A 154 12.33 -2.47 4.68
C GLY A 154 11.29 -2.18 5.76
N ASP A 155 11.73 -1.85 6.98
CA ASP A 155 10.81 -1.52 8.08
C ASP A 155 10.26 -0.09 7.95
N CYS A 156 8.93 0.05 7.84
CA CYS A 156 8.23 1.34 7.82
C CYS A 156 8.61 2.25 9.01
N SER A 157 9.03 1.68 10.15
CA SER A 157 9.48 2.46 11.32
C SER A 157 10.76 3.25 11.09
N THR A 158 11.54 2.89 10.07
CA THR A 158 12.79 3.55 9.66
C THR A 158 12.72 4.10 8.23
N GLY A 159 11.51 4.15 7.67
CA GLY A 159 11.29 4.48 6.26
C GLY A 159 11.22 5.98 5.96
N GLY A 160 11.09 6.82 6.98
CA GLY A 160 10.81 8.26 6.88
C GLY A 160 12.05 9.13 6.71
N VAL A 161 11.97 10.37 7.20
CA VAL A 161 13.05 11.37 7.07
C VAL A 161 14.15 11.15 8.11
N TYR A 162 15.38 11.53 7.77
CA TYR A 162 16.50 11.48 8.72
C TYR A 162 16.41 12.60 9.76
N LEU A 163 16.37 12.25 11.05
CA LEU A 163 16.31 13.20 12.15
C LEU A 163 17.73 13.44 12.71
N LYS A 164 18.39 14.48 12.21
CA LYS A 164 19.78 14.84 12.60
C LYS A 164 19.98 15.05 14.11
N ASN A 165 18.92 15.38 14.84
CA ASN A 165 19.00 15.78 16.25
C ASN A 165 18.58 14.67 17.24
N GLU A 166 18.14 13.51 16.75
CA GLU A 166 17.70 12.40 17.59
C GLU A 166 18.70 11.23 17.47
N GLN A 167 19.01 10.55 18.58
CA GLN A 167 19.83 9.32 18.59
C GLN A 167 19.18 8.15 17.81
N ILE A 168 17.99 8.37 17.26
CA ILE A 168 17.07 7.40 16.66
C ILE A 168 17.34 7.23 15.16
N GLY A 169 18.02 8.17 14.49
CA GLY A 169 18.35 8.09 13.07
C GLY A 169 17.16 8.43 12.16
N TYR A 170 16.66 7.46 11.38
CA TYR A 170 15.52 7.67 10.48
C TYR A 170 14.19 7.57 11.23
N ALA A 171 13.29 8.53 10.98
CA ALA A 171 11.94 8.55 11.52
C ALA A 171 11.04 7.47 10.89
N PRO A 172 9.92 7.11 11.54
CA PRO A 172 8.87 6.34 10.89
C PRO A 172 8.20 7.15 9.78
N VAL A 173 7.65 6.44 8.78
CA VAL A 173 6.74 7.08 7.82
C VAL A 173 5.48 7.61 8.55
N PRO A 174 4.88 8.74 8.11
CA PRO A 174 3.79 9.39 8.83
C PRO A 174 2.53 8.52 9.02
N ARG A 175 2.28 7.60 8.09
CA ARG A 175 1.18 6.64 8.14
C ARG A 175 1.67 5.25 7.74
N ARG A 176 0.95 4.21 8.17
CA ARG A 176 1.17 2.85 7.68
C ARG A 176 1.00 2.81 6.17
N LEU A 177 1.90 2.14 5.47
CA LEU A 177 1.89 2.00 4.01
C LEU A 177 1.90 3.34 3.25
N ALA A 178 2.41 4.43 3.85
CA ALA A 178 2.73 5.67 3.15
C ALA A 178 3.99 5.52 2.28
N CYS A 179 3.94 4.57 1.34
CA CYS A 179 5.08 4.12 0.57
C CYS A 179 5.69 5.26 -0.27
N SER A 180 4.90 6.26 -0.68
CA SER A 180 5.36 7.46 -1.40
C SER A 180 6.41 8.26 -0.63
N LEU A 181 6.34 8.21 0.70
CA LEU A 181 7.31 8.88 1.58
C LEU A 181 8.43 7.93 2.04
N CYS A 182 8.38 6.65 1.66
CA CYS A 182 9.30 5.64 2.15
C CYS A 182 10.61 5.61 1.36
N ARG A 183 11.74 5.60 2.07
CA ARG A 183 13.09 5.46 1.50
C ARG A 183 13.39 4.11 0.87
N TYR A 184 12.57 3.10 1.15
CA TYR A 184 12.75 1.73 0.65
C TYR A 184 11.95 1.45 -0.62
N ARG A 185 10.94 2.28 -0.94
CA ARG A 185 10.07 2.04 -2.10
C ARG A 185 10.86 2.14 -3.39
N LEU A 186 10.64 1.18 -4.28
CA LEU A 186 11.08 1.25 -5.67
C LEU A 186 9.84 1.32 -6.56
N THR A 187 9.80 2.24 -7.51
CA THR A 187 8.70 2.32 -8.48
C THR A 187 9.24 2.69 -9.86
N GLY A 188 8.38 2.84 -10.87
CA GLY A 188 8.83 3.09 -12.23
C GLY A 188 7.70 3.06 -13.25
N PRO A 189 8.03 3.17 -14.56
CA PRO A 189 7.06 3.16 -15.66
C PRO A 189 6.10 1.97 -15.64
N MET A 190 6.55 0.80 -15.21
CA MET A 190 5.72 -0.41 -15.12
C MET A 190 4.58 -0.32 -14.08
N PHE A 191 4.73 0.56 -13.07
CA PHE A 191 3.74 0.75 -12.00
C PHE A 191 2.81 1.92 -12.27
N LEU A 192 2.88 2.55 -13.45
CA LEU A 192 2.15 3.79 -13.76
C LEU A 192 0.64 3.72 -13.48
N PRO A 193 -0.10 2.64 -13.87
CA PRO A 193 -1.52 2.53 -13.54
C PRO A 193 -1.77 2.51 -12.03
N GLY A 194 -0.91 1.83 -11.27
CA GLY A 194 -1.03 1.77 -9.82
C GLY A 194 -0.60 3.04 -9.10
N LEU A 195 0.37 3.78 -9.65
CA LEU A 195 0.72 5.12 -9.18
C LEU A 195 -0.46 6.10 -9.33
N VAL A 196 -1.10 6.09 -10.51
CA VAL A 196 -2.30 6.91 -10.77
C VAL A 196 -3.46 6.47 -9.87
N GLY A 197 -3.69 5.16 -9.73
CA GLY A 197 -4.70 4.63 -8.82
C GLY A 197 -4.47 5.05 -7.36
N ASN A 198 -3.22 5.05 -6.90
CA ASN A 198 -2.87 5.51 -5.55
C ASN A 198 -3.10 7.01 -5.38
N ALA A 199 -2.69 7.83 -6.36
CA ALA A 199 -2.92 9.26 -6.35
C ALA A 199 -4.43 9.59 -6.31
N ASN A 200 -5.25 8.87 -7.07
CA ASN A 200 -6.71 9.00 -7.05
C ASN A 200 -7.32 8.59 -5.70
N ARG A 201 -6.81 7.51 -5.10
CA ARG A 201 -7.21 7.10 -3.74
C ARG A 201 -6.89 8.18 -2.70
N LEU A 202 -5.68 8.73 -2.73
CA LEU A 202 -5.21 9.73 -1.76
C LEU A 202 -6.02 11.03 -1.89
N ILE A 203 -6.33 11.47 -3.12
CA ILE A 203 -7.17 12.67 -3.30
C ILE A 203 -8.62 12.44 -2.85
N PHE A 204 -9.15 11.23 -3.02
CA PHE A 204 -10.45 10.85 -2.47
C PHE A 204 -10.46 10.87 -0.94
N GLU A 205 -9.42 10.32 -0.29
CA GLU A 205 -9.29 10.37 1.17
C GLU A 205 -9.20 11.82 1.69
N LEU A 206 -8.48 12.69 0.98
CA LEU A 206 -8.41 14.13 1.27
C LEU A 206 -9.78 14.80 1.12
N HIS A 207 -10.51 14.49 0.05
CA HIS A 207 -11.83 15.06 -0.20
C HIS A 207 -12.80 14.74 0.93
N ARG A 208 -12.89 13.46 1.32
CA ARG A 208 -13.76 12.98 2.40
C ARG A 208 -13.44 13.62 3.75
N LYS A 209 -12.15 13.69 4.11
CA LYS A 209 -11.73 14.39 5.34
C LYS A 209 -12.03 15.89 5.26
N GLY A 210 -11.91 16.50 4.08
CA GLY A 210 -12.31 17.88 3.82
C GLY A 210 -13.80 18.13 4.06
N GLN A 211 -14.67 17.22 3.60
CA GLN A 211 -16.11 17.25 3.88
C GLN A 211 -16.40 17.12 5.39
N GLU A 212 -15.73 16.20 6.10
CA GLU A 212 -15.85 16.04 7.57
C GLU A 212 -15.41 17.32 8.32
N ILE A 213 -14.33 17.95 7.89
CA ILE A 213 -13.89 19.23 8.45
C ILE A 213 -14.95 20.32 8.19
N GLY A 214 -15.53 20.35 6.99
CA GLY A 214 -16.58 21.29 6.60
C GLY A 214 -17.84 21.16 7.45
N THR A 215 -18.33 19.93 7.65
CA THR A 215 -19.52 19.65 8.47
C THR A 215 -19.29 20.04 9.93
N LEU A 216 -18.15 19.63 10.52
CA LEU A 216 -17.78 19.99 11.89
C LEU A 216 -17.65 21.52 12.07
N ASN A 217 -17.06 22.23 11.11
CA ASN A 217 -16.95 23.68 11.17
C ASN A 217 -18.32 24.37 11.08
N ASN A 218 -19.23 23.86 10.25
CA ASN A 218 -20.60 24.37 10.16
C ASN A 218 -21.37 24.14 11.47
N GLU A 219 -21.21 22.96 12.08
CA GLU A 219 -21.78 22.67 13.39
C GLU A 219 -21.21 23.57 14.49
N ILE A 220 -19.89 23.82 14.50
CA ILE A 220 -19.24 24.75 15.44
C ILE A 220 -19.78 26.18 15.28
N ARG A 221 -20.07 26.60 14.04
CA ARG A 221 -20.67 27.92 13.75
C ARG A 221 -22.13 27.99 14.15
N SER A 222 -22.86 26.87 14.08
CA SER A 222 -24.24 26.81 14.53
C SER A 222 -24.27 27.03 16.05
N SER A 223 -24.89 28.11 16.52
CA SER A 223 -24.86 28.60 17.91
C SER A 223 -25.59 27.71 18.95
N ARG A 224 -25.85 26.44 18.60
CA ARG A 224 -26.61 25.48 19.41
C ARG A 224 -25.73 24.62 20.31
N LEU A 225 -24.41 24.71 20.19
CA LEU A 225 -23.47 23.86 20.95
C LEU A 225 -23.09 24.50 22.28
N THR A 226 -22.98 23.66 23.31
CA THR A 226 -22.36 24.08 24.57
C THR A 226 -20.87 24.34 24.37
N ASN A 227 -20.26 25.16 25.24
CA ASN A 227 -18.82 25.46 25.17
C ASN A 227 -17.93 24.20 25.22
N SER A 228 -18.38 23.16 25.92
CA SER A 228 -17.65 21.88 26.02
C SER A 228 -17.70 21.09 24.70
N GLU A 229 -18.87 20.97 24.09
CA GLU A 229 -19.04 20.26 22.81
C GLU A 229 -18.30 20.97 21.67
N ALA A 230 -18.33 22.30 21.64
CA ALA A 230 -17.58 23.08 20.68
C ALA A 230 -16.06 22.87 20.83
N ALA A 231 -15.55 22.73 22.06
CA ALA A 231 -14.14 22.44 22.31
C ALA A 231 -13.74 21.03 21.80
N LEU A 232 -14.57 20.01 22.05
CA LEU A 232 -14.33 18.65 21.54
C LEU A 232 -14.28 18.61 20.00
N LYS A 233 -15.23 19.28 19.33
CA LYS A 233 -15.24 19.36 17.87
C LYS A 233 -14.03 20.10 17.31
N ARG A 234 -13.57 21.18 17.96
CA ARG A 234 -12.32 21.87 17.58
C ARG A 234 -11.09 20.96 17.73
N CYS A 235 -11.02 20.16 18.80
CA CYS A 235 -9.96 19.17 18.95
C CYS A 235 -9.99 18.13 17.82
N ARG A 236 -11.18 17.65 17.43
CA ARG A 236 -11.35 16.73 16.30
C ARG A 236 -10.90 17.38 14.97
N VAL A 237 -11.33 18.61 14.69
CA VAL A 237 -10.91 19.37 13.50
C VAL A 237 -9.38 19.52 13.46
N ASN A 238 -8.73 19.85 14.58
CA ASN A 238 -7.27 19.93 14.65
C ASN A 238 -6.58 18.59 14.39
N SER A 239 -7.16 17.46 14.84
CA SER A 239 -6.66 16.12 14.50
C SER A 239 -6.77 15.86 12.99
N LEU A 240 -7.93 16.16 12.40
CA LEU A 240 -8.17 15.99 10.97
C LEU A 240 -7.22 16.84 10.12
N TYR A 241 -6.88 18.06 10.55
CA TYR A 241 -5.87 18.87 9.85
C TYR A 241 -4.47 18.24 9.86
N ARG A 242 -4.07 17.58 10.96
CA ARG A 242 -2.79 16.86 11.00
C ARG A 242 -2.81 15.63 10.09
N GLU A 243 -3.90 14.87 10.11
CA GLU A 243 -4.09 13.70 9.26
C GLU A 243 -4.08 14.09 7.78
N THR A 244 -4.83 15.13 7.39
CA THR A 244 -4.85 15.64 6.01
C THR A 244 -3.51 16.19 5.58
N GLY A 245 -2.76 16.85 6.47
CA GLY A 245 -1.38 17.28 6.19
C GLY A 245 -0.49 16.12 5.73
N ALA A 246 -0.50 15.00 6.47
CA ALA A 246 0.28 13.81 6.11
C ALA A 246 -0.16 13.20 4.77
N ILE A 247 -1.47 13.16 4.48
CA ILE A 247 -1.99 12.63 3.21
C ILE A 247 -1.65 13.56 2.04
N CYS A 248 -1.69 14.88 2.25
CA CYS A 248 -1.29 15.87 1.24
C CYS A 248 0.19 15.70 0.87
N GLU A 249 1.07 15.52 1.86
CA GLU A 249 2.50 15.24 1.61
C GLU A 249 2.69 13.95 0.82
N GLU A 250 1.95 12.90 1.17
CA GLU A 250 1.98 11.63 0.45
C GLU A 250 1.47 11.75 -0.99
N TRP A 251 0.35 12.45 -1.21
CA TRP A 251 -0.21 12.70 -2.54
C TRP A 251 0.76 13.50 -3.41
N ALA A 252 1.37 14.56 -2.86
CA ALA A 252 2.35 15.36 -3.57
C ALA A 252 3.58 14.51 -3.97
N ALA A 253 4.06 13.65 -3.08
CA ALA A 253 5.13 12.71 -3.39
C ALA A 253 4.71 11.70 -4.48
N GLU A 254 3.48 11.19 -4.44
CA GLU A 254 2.96 10.26 -5.45
C GLU A 254 2.89 10.91 -6.84
N VAL A 255 2.42 12.15 -6.92
CA VAL A 255 2.38 12.92 -8.18
C VAL A 255 3.78 13.13 -8.77
N ILE A 256 4.79 13.36 -7.90
CA ILE A 256 6.19 13.45 -8.34
C ILE A 256 6.65 12.11 -8.95
N TYR A 257 6.30 10.97 -8.34
CA TYR A 257 6.59 9.66 -8.91
C TYR A 257 5.91 9.42 -10.25
N VAL A 258 4.64 9.79 -10.37
CA VAL A 258 3.88 9.69 -11.62
C VAL A 258 4.59 10.46 -12.75
N ARG A 259 4.99 11.70 -12.50
CA ARG A 259 5.71 12.53 -13.49
C ARG A 259 7.09 11.97 -13.83
N LYS A 260 7.84 11.49 -12.84
CA LYS A 260 9.14 10.84 -13.08
C LYS A 260 8.99 9.59 -13.94
N ALA A 261 8.01 8.74 -13.63
CA ALA A 261 7.72 7.54 -14.40
C ALA A 261 7.25 7.86 -15.83
N GLU A 262 6.49 8.94 -16.03
CA GLU A 262 6.10 9.45 -17.35
C GLU A 262 7.31 9.92 -18.18
N THR A 263 8.23 10.67 -17.56
CA THR A 263 9.48 11.10 -18.21
C THR A 263 10.36 9.90 -18.58
N MET A 264 10.58 8.98 -17.64
CA MET A 264 11.37 7.76 -17.89
C MET A 264 10.76 6.90 -19.01
N LEU A 265 9.41 6.80 -19.06
CA LEU A 265 8.72 6.10 -20.13
C LEU A 265 8.95 6.79 -21.47
N SER A 266 8.83 8.11 -21.53
CA SER A 266 9.02 8.91 -22.75
C SER A 266 10.45 8.76 -23.28
N GLU A 267 11.45 8.91 -22.41
CA GLU A 267 12.88 8.73 -22.75
C GLU A 267 13.17 7.31 -23.28
N PHE A 268 12.59 6.29 -22.66
CA PHE A 268 12.73 4.91 -23.13
C PHE A 268 12.07 4.70 -24.49
N LEU A 269 10.87 5.24 -24.70
CA LEU A 269 10.17 5.14 -25.98
C LEU A 269 10.94 5.83 -27.11
N ASP A 270 11.56 6.98 -26.83
CA ASP A 270 12.40 7.71 -27.78
C ASP A 270 13.69 6.95 -28.11
N SER A 271 14.32 6.31 -27.11
CA SER A 271 15.57 5.55 -27.28
C SER A 271 15.39 4.25 -28.09
N ASN A 272 14.22 3.61 -27.99
CA ASN A 272 13.92 2.34 -28.67
C ASN A 272 13.32 2.52 -30.08
N VAL A 273 13.30 3.73 -30.64
CA VAL A 273 12.95 3.94 -32.06
C VAL A 273 14.06 3.41 -32.98
N ASP A 274 15.32 3.39 -32.52
CA ASP A 274 16.49 3.14 -33.37
C ASP A 274 17.13 1.75 -33.24
N GLN A 275 16.75 0.94 -32.24
CA GLN A 275 17.31 -0.41 -32.03
C GLN A 275 16.24 -1.47 -31.81
N ALA A 276 15.68 -1.98 -32.91
CA ALA A 276 14.90 -3.21 -32.91
C ALA A 276 15.83 -4.45 -32.91
N SER A 277 16.52 -4.70 -31.80
CA SER A 277 17.17 -6.00 -31.54
C SER A 277 16.37 -6.81 -30.52
N SER A 278 16.14 -8.07 -30.86
CA SER A 278 15.04 -8.94 -30.42
C SER A 278 15.07 -9.49 -28.99
N ASP A 279 15.84 -8.91 -28.07
CA ASP A 279 16.04 -9.50 -26.72
C ASP A 279 15.93 -8.52 -25.54
N GLU A 280 15.67 -7.22 -25.78
CA GLU A 280 15.48 -6.27 -24.68
C GLU A 280 14.03 -6.24 -24.19
N LEU A 281 13.86 -6.05 -22.88
CA LEU A 281 12.59 -5.98 -22.17
C LEU A 281 11.75 -4.79 -22.68
N LEU A 282 11.00 -5.00 -23.76
CA LEU A 282 10.09 -4.00 -24.28
C LEU A 282 8.89 -3.84 -23.33
N PRO A 283 8.47 -2.61 -23.00
CA PRO A 283 7.19 -2.37 -22.36
C PRO A 283 6.09 -2.93 -23.27
N ILE A 284 5.07 -3.52 -22.65
CA ILE A 284 3.87 -4.05 -23.35
C ILE A 284 3.01 -2.86 -23.78
N ILE A 285 3.54 -2.02 -24.67
CA ILE A 285 2.87 -0.88 -25.26
C ILE A 285 3.15 -1.00 -26.76
N SER A 286 2.08 -1.18 -27.56
CA SER A 286 2.23 -1.23 -29.01
C SER A 286 2.83 0.09 -29.51
N SER A 287 3.60 0.06 -30.60
CA SER A 287 4.22 1.28 -31.16
C SER A 287 3.19 2.34 -31.55
N GLU A 288 1.95 1.93 -31.83
CA GLU A 288 0.81 2.79 -32.13
C GLU A 288 0.22 3.45 -30.87
N ALA A 289 0.23 2.77 -29.72
CA ALA A 289 -0.23 3.30 -28.44
C ALA A 289 0.74 4.33 -27.81
N ARG A 290 1.95 4.52 -28.38
CA ARG A 290 2.94 5.52 -27.93
C ARG A 290 2.37 6.94 -27.91
N ALA A 291 1.44 7.28 -28.81
CA ALA A 291 0.81 8.60 -28.85
C ALA A 291 -0.34 8.78 -27.85
N GLU A 292 -0.83 7.69 -27.25
CA GLU A 292 -2.08 7.65 -26.47
C GLU A 292 -1.88 7.66 -24.96
N VAL A 293 -0.75 7.14 -24.45
CA VAL A 293 -0.48 7.11 -23.00
C VAL A 293 -0.11 8.52 -22.52
N ARG A 294 -1.10 9.24 -21.99
CA ARG A 294 -0.91 10.57 -21.40
C ARG A 294 -1.46 10.61 -20.00
N ILE A 295 -0.72 11.23 -19.09
CA ILE A 295 -1.18 11.44 -17.73
C ILE A 295 -1.68 12.88 -17.59
N ARG A 296 -2.95 13.02 -17.23
CA ARG A 296 -3.62 14.32 -17.11
C ARG A 296 -4.27 14.46 -15.74
N PHE A 297 -4.29 15.69 -15.26
CA PHE A 297 -5.17 16.10 -14.17
C PHE A 297 -6.47 16.59 -14.78
N GLU A 298 -7.56 15.90 -14.47
CA GLU A 298 -8.90 16.24 -14.94
C GLU A 298 -9.78 16.50 -13.71
N GLN A 299 -10.48 17.64 -13.70
CA GLN A 299 -11.51 17.90 -12.71
C GLN A 299 -12.78 17.18 -13.15
N LYS A 300 -13.17 16.13 -12.42
CA LYS A 300 -14.38 15.35 -12.68
C LYS A 300 -15.29 15.34 -11.46
N SER A 301 -16.49 14.82 -11.65
CA SER A 301 -17.42 14.55 -10.54
C SER A 301 -16.83 13.57 -9.51
N GLU A 302 -17.29 13.66 -8.27
CA GLU A 302 -16.90 12.72 -7.19
C GLU A 302 -17.23 11.27 -7.58
N PHE A 303 -18.36 11.05 -8.26
CA PHE A 303 -18.75 9.74 -8.75
C PHE A 303 -17.78 9.19 -9.80
N ALA A 304 -17.32 10.00 -10.75
CA ALA A 304 -16.34 9.57 -11.74
C ALA A 304 -14.99 9.23 -11.09
N LEU A 305 -14.58 9.95 -10.06
CA LEU A 305 -13.39 9.62 -9.26
C LEU A 305 -13.57 8.26 -8.57
N LEU A 306 -14.69 8.05 -7.87
CA LEU A 306 -15.02 6.78 -7.23
C LEU A 306 -15.02 5.61 -8.22
N GLN A 307 -15.69 5.75 -9.36
CA GLN A 307 -15.69 4.73 -10.42
C GLN A 307 -14.26 4.36 -10.85
N SER A 308 -13.39 5.35 -11.05
CA SER A 308 -11.99 5.09 -11.43
C SER A 308 -11.21 4.31 -10.36
N ILE A 309 -11.48 4.57 -9.07
CA ILE A 309 -10.83 3.90 -7.94
C ILE A 309 -11.30 2.46 -7.85
N VAL A 310 -12.62 2.22 -7.93
CA VAL A 310 -13.22 0.87 -7.85
C VAL A 310 -12.74 0.01 -9.02
N GLU A 311 -12.73 0.56 -10.24
CA GLU A 311 -12.24 -0.13 -11.44
C GLU A 311 -10.75 -0.47 -11.36
N SER A 312 -9.95 0.45 -10.83
CA SER A 312 -8.51 0.22 -10.59
C SER A 312 -8.27 -0.84 -9.51
N ALA A 313 -9.11 -0.87 -8.47
CA ALA A 313 -9.00 -1.85 -7.38
C ALA A 313 -9.33 -3.28 -7.85
N ASP A 314 -10.35 -3.47 -8.70
CA ASP A 314 -10.68 -4.79 -9.26
C ASP A 314 -9.60 -5.28 -10.24
N SER A 315 -9.13 -4.39 -11.13
CA SER A 315 -8.21 -4.75 -12.21
C SER A 315 -6.82 -5.13 -11.70
N TRP A 316 -6.31 -4.39 -10.70
CA TRP A 316 -4.90 -4.45 -10.32
C TRP A 316 -4.69 -4.87 -8.85
N GLN A 317 -5.78 -5.14 -8.11
CA GLN A 317 -5.75 -5.51 -6.68
C GLN A 317 -4.90 -4.56 -5.81
N ILE A 318 -4.78 -3.30 -6.24
CA ILE A 318 -3.79 -2.33 -5.71
C ILE A 318 -4.11 -1.98 -4.27
N PHE A 319 -5.41 -1.90 -3.93
CA PHE A 319 -5.92 -1.41 -2.66
C PHE A 319 -7.26 -2.07 -2.30
N SER A 320 -7.45 -2.48 -1.05
CA SER A 320 -8.80 -2.67 -0.51
C SER A 320 -9.37 -1.30 -0.12
N CYS A 321 -10.02 -0.63 -1.06
CA CYS A 321 -10.75 0.61 -0.79
C CYS A 321 -12.21 0.27 -0.48
N GLU A 322 -12.45 -0.48 0.60
CA GLU A 322 -13.80 -0.91 1.02
C GLU A 322 -14.75 0.27 1.13
N THR A 323 -14.30 1.37 1.73
CA THR A 323 -15.09 2.59 1.84
C THR A 323 -15.50 3.17 0.48
N ALA A 324 -14.57 3.21 -0.49
CA ALA A 324 -14.88 3.75 -1.82
C ALA A 324 -15.89 2.85 -2.55
N ASN A 325 -15.78 1.52 -2.39
CA ASN A 325 -16.74 0.57 -2.95
C ASN A 325 -18.15 0.80 -2.36
N ILE A 326 -18.24 0.99 -1.04
CA ILE A 326 -19.52 1.23 -0.35
C ILE A 326 -20.13 2.55 -0.84
N GLU A 327 -19.38 3.65 -0.81
CA GLU A 327 -19.88 4.97 -1.23
C GLU A 327 -20.28 4.98 -2.71
N HIS A 328 -19.51 4.30 -3.57
CA HIS A 328 -19.86 4.10 -4.98
C HIS A 328 -21.20 3.38 -5.16
N GLN A 329 -21.43 2.30 -4.40
CA GLN A 329 -22.68 1.54 -4.44
C GLN A 329 -23.86 2.34 -3.88
N GLU A 330 -23.65 3.10 -2.81
CA GLU A 330 -24.66 3.97 -2.22
C GLU A 330 -25.14 5.02 -3.23
N ILE A 331 -24.21 5.73 -3.88
CA ILE A 331 -24.55 6.73 -4.91
C ILE A 331 -25.31 6.08 -6.08
N LEU A 332 -24.90 4.90 -6.54
CA LEU A 332 -25.62 4.17 -7.59
C LEU A 332 -27.05 3.81 -7.17
N ASN A 333 -27.25 3.35 -5.93
CA ASN A 333 -28.57 3.03 -5.42
C ASN A 333 -29.45 4.27 -5.27
N GLU A 334 -28.90 5.40 -4.84
CA GLU A 334 -29.59 6.69 -4.82
C GLU A 334 -30.06 7.10 -6.21
N ILE A 335 -29.19 6.99 -7.22
CA ILE A 335 -29.51 7.31 -8.62
C ILE A 335 -30.63 6.39 -9.15
N LEU A 336 -30.56 5.08 -8.87
CA LEU A 336 -31.61 4.14 -9.29
C LEU A 336 -32.96 4.49 -8.62
N ALA A 337 -32.95 4.70 -7.30
CA ALA A 337 -34.15 5.01 -6.52
C ALA A 337 -34.81 6.33 -6.95
N ALA A 338 -34.01 7.40 -7.16
CA ALA A 338 -34.50 8.70 -7.63
C ALA A 338 -35.21 8.61 -8.98
N ASN A 339 -34.80 7.65 -9.84
CA ASN A 339 -35.33 7.48 -11.18
C ASN A 339 -36.45 6.42 -11.26
N ASN A 340 -36.99 5.98 -10.11
CA ASN A 340 -38.01 4.92 -10.00
C ASN A 340 -37.55 3.57 -10.60
N ILE A 341 -36.25 3.30 -10.57
CA ILE A 341 -35.69 2.00 -10.90
C ILE A 341 -35.46 1.27 -9.57
N ASP A 342 -35.85 0.00 -9.49
CA ASP A 342 -35.64 -0.82 -8.30
C ASP A 342 -34.12 -0.93 -7.99
N PRO A 343 -33.65 -0.63 -6.76
CA PRO A 343 -32.24 -0.69 -6.39
C PRO A 343 -31.76 -2.14 -6.24
N PHE A 344 -31.65 -2.83 -7.38
CA PHE A 344 -31.36 -4.26 -7.44
C PHE A 344 -29.95 -4.62 -6.98
N LEU A 345 -29.00 -3.68 -6.96
CA LEU A 345 -27.63 -3.91 -6.47
C LEU A 345 -27.61 -4.43 -5.02
N LEU A 346 -28.55 -3.97 -4.18
CA LEU A 346 -28.67 -4.43 -2.79
C LEU A 346 -29.04 -5.91 -2.67
N ARG A 347 -29.69 -6.49 -3.70
CA ARG A 347 -30.11 -7.90 -3.74
C ARG A 347 -29.01 -8.84 -4.22
N LEU A 348 -28.02 -8.32 -4.96
CA LEU A 348 -26.92 -9.12 -5.52
C LEU A 348 -25.90 -9.55 -4.47
N SER A 349 -25.28 -10.71 -4.70
CA SER A 349 -24.17 -11.23 -3.90
C SER A 349 -22.90 -10.36 -4.04
N GLY A 350 -22.04 -10.29 -3.00
CA GLY A 350 -20.96 -9.29 -2.89
C GLY A 350 -20.10 -9.10 -4.15
N LYS A 351 -19.43 -10.15 -4.64
CA LYS A 351 -18.56 -10.05 -5.84
C LYS A 351 -19.33 -9.66 -7.11
N MET A 352 -20.58 -10.10 -7.23
CA MET A 352 -21.42 -9.83 -8.40
C MET A 352 -22.01 -8.43 -8.35
N ARG A 353 -22.32 -7.94 -7.15
CA ARG A 353 -22.69 -6.57 -6.86
C ARG A 353 -21.57 -5.62 -7.26
N ASP A 354 -20.33 -5.91 -6.85
CA ASP A 354 -19.17 -5.08 -7.16
C ASP A 354 -18.97 -4.98 -8.69
N LYS A 355 -18.98 -6.11 -9.39
CA LYS A 355 -18.85 -6.13 -10.86
C LYS A 355 -20.00 -5.43 -11.57
N SER A 356 -21.24 -5.67 -11.16
CA SER A 356 -22.40 -5.00 -11.76
C SER A 356 -22.36 -3.50 -11.53
N ALA A 357 -21.96 -3.06 -10.34
CA ALA A 357 -21.77 -1.65 -10.01
C ALA A 357 -20.69 -1.00 -10.90
N ILE A 358 -19.55 -1.66 -11.12
CA ILE A 358 -18.49 -1.15 -12.01
C ILE A 358 -19.01 -0.98 -13.44
N LEU A 359 -19.75 -1.95 -13.98
CA LEU A 359 -20.27 -1.89 -15.35
C LEU A 359 -21.30 -0.77 -15.52
N ILE A 360 -22.22 -0.64 -14.56
CA ILE A 360 -23.22 0.43 -14.54
C ILE A 360 -22.54 1.79 -14.39
N GLY A 361 -21.58 1.92 -13.48
CA GLY A 361 -20.83 3.16 -13.27
C GLY A 361 -20.05 3.56 -14.52
N ARG A 362 -19.41 2.60 -15.23
CA ARG A 362 -18.74 2.86 -16.51
C ARG A 362 -19.73 3.38 -17.57
N ALA A 363 -20.92 2.80 -17.64
CA ALA A 363 -21.97 3.26 -18.56
C ALA A 363 -22.42 4.70 -18.27
N ILE A 364 -22.63 5.02 -16.99
CA ILE A 364 -23.06 6.35 -16.56
C ILE A 364 -21.96 7.38 -16.84
N VAL A 365 -20.70 7.10 -16.46
CA VAL A 365 -19.56 8.00 -16.70
C VAL A 365 -19.32 8.25 -18.19
N LYS A 366 -19.56 7.26 -19.05
CA LYS A 366 -19.40 7.43 -20.51
C LYS A 366 -20.53 8.25 -21.14
N ALA A 367 -21.74 8.17 -20.60
CA ALA A 367 -22.93 8.76 -21.21
C ALA A 367 -23.32 10.13 -20.63
N VAL A 368 -22.94 10.42 -19.38
CA VAL A 368 -23.35 11.63 -18.66
C VAL A 368 -22.16 12.59 -18.54
N PRO A 369 -22.28 13.85 -19.01
CA PRO A 369 -21.26 14.88 -18.78
C PRO A 369 -21.08 15.19 -17.29
N ASP A 370 -19.86 15.55 -16.89
CA ASP A 370 -19.48 15.80 -15.49
C ASP A 370 -20.35 16.86 -14.77
N ASP A 371 -20.85 17.85 -15.50
CA ASP A 371 -21.68 18.94 -14.95
C ASP A 371 -23.10 18.52 -14.57
N CYS A 372 -23.58 17.39 -15.06
CA CYS A 372 -24.97 16.94 -14.91
C CYS A 372 -25.14 15.83 -13.85
N PHE A 373 -24.08 15.42 -13.14
CA PHE A 373 -24.15 14.32 -12.19
C PHE A 373 -25.07 14.59 -11.00
N GLU A 374 -25.07 15.81 -10.46
CA GLU A 374 -25.97 16.17 -9.35
C GLU A 374 -27.44 16.07 -9.79
N SER A 375 -27.74 16.41 -11.04
CA SER A 375 -29.09 16.25 -11.60
C SER A 375 -29.52 14.79 -11.74
N LEU A 376 -28.60 13.81 -11.74
CA LEU A 376 -28.98 12.37 -11.75
C LEU A 376 -29.58 11.92 -10.42
N ARG A 377 -29.24 12.58 -9.31
CA ARG A 377 -29.83 12.33 -7.99
C ARG A 377 -31.22 12.95 -7.84
N GLU A 378 -31.62 13.82 -8.76
CA GLU A 378 -32.95 14.40 -8.81
C GLU A 378 -33.97 13.47 -9.51
N PRO A 379 -35.26 13.54 -9.15
CA PRO A 379 -36.28 12.69 -9.75
C PRO A 379 -36.41 12.93 -11.26
N LYS A 380 -36.29 11.84 -12.04
CA LYS A 380 -36.33 11.81 -13.52
C LYS A 380 -35.09 12.39 -14.21
N GLY A 381 -33.99 12.62 -13.50
CA GLY A 381 -32.71 13.08 -14.06
C GLY A 381 -32.15 12.18 -15.15
N LEU A 382 -32.38 10.86 -15.09
CA LEU A 382 -31.93 9.92 -16.12
C LEU A 382 -32.73 9.99 -17.44
N LYS A 383 -33.91 10.63 -17.46
CA LYS A 383 -34.75 10.65 -18.68
C LYS A 383 -34.14 11.46 -19.82
N SER A 384 -33.26 12.42 -19.51
CA SER A 384 -32.48 13.15 -20.51
C SER A 384 -31.46 12.26 -21.23
N PHE A 385 -31.06 11.13 -20.62
CA PHE A 385 -30.09 10.17 -21.15
C PHE A 385 -30.78 8.83 -21.46
N GLY A 386 -31.69 8.85 -22.44
CA GLY A 386 -32.63 7.76 -22.73
C GLY A 386 -32.00 6.38 -22.97
N MET A 387 -30.79 6.31 -23.55
CA MET A 387 -30.10 5.03 -23.79
C MET A 387 -29.69 4.34 -22.48
N VAL A 388 -29.14 5.09 -21.53
CA VAL A 388 -28.71 4.55 -20.23
C VAL A 388 -29.91 4.17 -19.39
N ALA A 389 -30.94 5.02 -19.38
CA ALA A 389 -32.18 4.75 -18.65
C ALA A 389 -32.87 3.46 -19.14
N HIS A 390 -32.90 3.23 -20.46
CA HIS A 390 -33.47 2.01 -21.03
C HIS A 390 -32.67 0.77 -20.64
N LEU A 391 -31.34 0.82 -20.76
CA LEU A 391 -30.47 -0.31 -20.42
C LEU A 391 -30.53 -0.65 -18.92
N LEU A 392 -30.64 0.36 -18.04
CA LEU A 392 -30.81 0.13 -16.61
C LEU A 392 -32.18 -0.43 -16.25
N GLN A 393 -33.23 -0.03 -16.97
CA GLN A 393 -34.55 -0.64 -16.82
C GLN A 393 -34.55 -2.11 -17.28
N GLU A 394 -33.91 -2.43 -18.40
CA GLU A 394 -33.73 -3.82 -18.84
C GLU A 394 -32.95 -4.64 -17.81
N ALA A 395 -31.85 -4.11 -17.28
CA ALA A 395 -31.06 -4.77 -16.24
C ALA A 395 -31.89 -5.01 -14.96
N ALA A 396 -32.71 -4.04 -14.55
CA ALA A 396 -33.59 -4.18 -13.38
C ALA A 396 -34.66 -5.27 -13.59
N VAL A 397 -35.25 -5.35 -14.80
CA VAL A 397 -36.21 -6.41 -15.15
C VAL A 397 -35.55 -7.79 -15.14
N ILE A 398 -34.33 -7.91 -15.67
CA ILE A 398 -33.55 -9.17 -15.63
C ILE A 398 -33.26 -9.56 -14.17
N ALA A 399 -32.87 -8.59 -13.34
CA ALA A 399 -32.61 -8.82 -11.91
C ALA A 399 -33.88 -9.14 -11.09
N GLN A 400 -35.07 -8.74 -11.55
CA GLN A 400 -36.35 -9.11 -10.93
C GLN A 400 -36.83 -10.49 -11.36
N SER A 401 -36.77 -10.80 -12.66
CA SER A 401 -37.25 -12.07 -13.22
C SER A 401 -36.48 -13.31 -12.77
N LYS A 402 -35.26 -13.13 -12.24
CA LYS A 402 -34.36 -14.24 -11.87
C LYS A 402 -34.00 -14.29 -10.39
N ALA A 403 -34.70 -13.56 -9.52
CA ALA A 403 -34.44 -13.54 -8.07
C ALA A 403 -34.68 -14.89 -7.35
N GLU A 404 -35.20 -15.92 -8.05
CA GLU A 404 -35.48 -17.25 -7.51
C GLU A 404 -34.33 -18.26 -7.68
N ASP A 405 -33.31 -17.99 -8.51
CA ASP A 405 -32.20 -18.91 -8.79
C ASP A 405 -30.82 -18.25 -8.60
N MET A 406 -29.91 -18.85 -7.82
CA MET A 406 -28.52 -18.37 -7.68
C MET A 406 -27.71 -18.37 -9.00
N SER A 407 -28.22 -19.00 -10.07
CA SER A 407 -27.62 -18.93 -11.42
C SER A 407 -27.88 -17.60 -12.15
N ALA A 408 -28.77 -16.77 -11.60
CA ALA A 408 -29.20 -15.49 -12.14
C ALA A 408 -28.09 -14.45 -12.22
N ASP A 409 -27.27 -14.38 -11.17
CA ASP A 409 -26.24 -13.35 -11.01
C ASP A 409 -25.26 -13.36 -12.19
N ALA A 410 -24.84 -14.55 -12.64
CA ALA A 410 -23.92 -14.71 -13.76
C ALA A 410 -24.51 -14.20 -15.08
N SER A 411 -25.80 -14.44 -15.32
CA SER A 411 -26.48 -13.99 -16.53
C SER A 411 -26.71 -12.48 -16.59
N LEU A 412 -26.88 -11.82 -15.43
CA LEU A 412 -26.99 -10.36 -15.34
C LEU A 412 -25.63 -9.72 -15.67
N VAL A 413 -24.55 -10.21 -15.06
CA VAL A 413 -23.20 -9.70 -15.35
C VAL A 413 -22.81 -9.95 -16.81
N GLN A 414 -23.21 -11.09 -17.39
CA GLN A 414 -22.98 -11.36 -18.80
C GLN A 414 -23.78 -10.41 -19.71
N PHE A 415 -25.06 -10.14 -19.41
CA PHE A 415 -25.84 -9.13 -20.13
C PHE A 415 -25.20 -7.73 -20.03
N LEU A 416 -24.74 -7.34 -18.83
CA LEU A 416 -24.08 -6.06 -18.63
C LEU A 416 -22.77 -5.99 -19.41
N ASN A 417 -21.95 -7.04 -19.41
CA ASN A 417 -20.70 -7.11 -20.21
C ASN A 417 -20.95 -7.07 -21.72
N ASP A 418 -22.04 -7.68 -22.20
CA ASP A 418 -22.36 -7.69 -23.63
C ASP A 418 -22.89 -6.33 -24.13
N LYS A 419 -23.37 -5.48 -23.21
CA LYS A 419 -24.04 -4.20 -23.52
C LYS A 419 -23.21 -2.97 -23.17
N PHE A 420 -22.28 -3.05 -22.22
CA PHE A 420 -21.49 -1.95 -21.68
C PHE A 420 -20.00 -2.26 -21.72
#